data_AF-A0A7L0A8J0-F1
#
_entry.id   AF-A0A7L0A8J0-F1
#
_cell.length_a   1.000
_cell.length_b   1.000
_cell.length_c   1.000
_cell.angle_alpha   90.00
_cell.angle_beta   90.00
_cell.angle_gamma   90.00
#
_symmetry.space_group_name_H-M   'P 1'
#
loop_
_entity.id
_entity.type
_entity.pdbx_description
1 polymer ?
#
loop_
_entity_poly.entity_id
_entity_poly.type
_entity_poly.pdbx_seq_one_letter_code
_entity_poly.pdbx_strand_id
1 'polypeptide(L)'
;AELKVAKSELKKAQSLLQLDELKCRKRVLRRLQYCDENDVITQKGRVSCEVSAADELMLTEMMFGGIFTDLSTSQLAALLSCFVFEE
;
A
#
# COMPACT_ATOMS: atom_id res chain seq x y z
N ALA A 1 -12.25 10.00 -38.38
CA ALA A 1 -12.99 8.94 -37.67
C ALA A 1 -12.05 7.96 -36.98
N GLU A 2 -11.03 7.46 -37.69
CA GLU A 2 -10.03 6.50 -37.19
C GLU A 2 -9.28 6.95 -35.93
N LEU A 3 -8.86 8.23 -35.84
CA LEU A 3 -8.19 8.77 -34.65
C LEU A 3 -9.05 8.63 -33.37
N LYS A 4 -10.38 8.80 -33.48
CA LYS A 4 -11.30 8.68 -32.34
C LYS A 4 -11.46 7.23 -31.91
N VAL A 5 -11.48 6.30 -32.88
CA VAL A 5 -11.54 4.85 -32.64
C VAL A 5 -10.26 4.39 -31.95
N ALA A 6 -9.08 4.73 -32.50
CA ALA A 6 -7.79 4.39 -31.91
C ALA A 6 -7.62 4.92 -30.48
N LYS A 7 -8.05 6.16 -30.19
CA LYS A 7 -8.06 6.71 -28.82
C LYS A 7 -8.98 5.93 -27.87
N SER A 8 -10.15 5.51 -28.35
CA SER A 8 -11.08 4.70 -27.55
C SER A 8 -10.51 3.32 -27.23
N GLU A 9 -9.84 2.68 -28.18
CA GLU A 9 -9.20 1.38 -27.98
C GLU A 9 -8.03 1.46 -27.00
N LEU A 10 -7.19 2.50 -27.12
CA LEU A 10 -6.11 2.77 -26.18
C LEU A 10 -6.64 2.91 -24.75
N LYS A 11 -7.72 3.68 -24.55
CA LYS A 11 -8.32 3.88 -23.22
C LYS A 11 -8.83 2.56 -22.63
N LYS A 12 -9.46 1.70 -23.44
CA LYS A 12 -9.92 0.37 -23.00
C LYS A 12 -8.74 -0.50 -22.59
N ALA A 13 -7.67 -0.52 -23.38
CA ALA A 13 -6.46 -1.28 -23.06
C ALA A 13 -5.80 -0.79 -21.76
N GLN A 14 -5.71 0.53 -21.55
CA GLN A 14 -5.19 1.12 -20.32
C GLN A 14 -6.03 0.77 -19.10
N SER A 15 -7.37 0.81 -19.20
CA SER A 15 -8.24 0.41 -18.09
C SER A 15 -8.07 -1.07 -17.72
N LEU A 16 -7.89 -1.96 -18.70
CA LEU A 16 -7.62 -3.38 -18.42
C LEU A 16 -6.29 -3.56 -17.67
N LEU A 17 -5.23 -2.87 -18.10
CA LEU A 17 -3.93 -2.91 -17.41
C LEU A 17 -4.04 -2.47 -15.94
N GLN A 18 -4.80 -1.39 -15.67
CA GLN A 18 -5.04 -0.91 -14.30
C GLN A 18 -5.82 -1.92 -13.44
N LEU A 19 -6.76 -2.66 -14.04
CA LEU A 19 -7.50 -3.71 -13.31
C LEU A 19 -6.60 -4.89 -12.93
N ASP A 20 -5.65 -5.25 -13.78
CA ASP A 20 -4.71 -6.32 -13.48
C ASP A 20 -3.70 -5.91 -12.41
N GLU A 21 -3.23 -4.66 -12.44
CA GLU A 21 -2.43 -4.11 -11.35
C GLU A 21 -3.19 -4.10 -10.03
N LEU A 22 -4.46 -3.67 -10.02
CA LEU A 22 -5.31 -3.68 -8.83
C LEU A 22 -5.46 -5.10 -8.27
N LYS A 23 -5.67 -6.12 -9.10
CA LYS A 23 -5.72 -7.53 -8.67
C LYS A 23 -4.40 -7.95 -8.01
N CYS A 24 -3.26 -7.57 -8.59
CA CYS A 24 -1.94 -7.87 -8.03
C CYS A 24 -1.75 -7.21 -6.66
N ARG A 25 -2.11 -5.93 -6.51
CA ARG A 25 -2.03 -5.21 -5.22
C ARG A 25 -2.96 -5.81 -4.17
N LYS A 26 -4.23 -6.10 -4.52
CA LYS A 26 -5.18 -6.78 -3.62
C LYS A 26 -4.64 -8.11 -3.09
N ARG A 27 -3.98 -8.90 -3.94
CA ARG A 27 -3.36 -10.16 -3.51
C ARG A 27 -2.30 -9.94 -2.42
N VAL A 28 -1.49 -8.88 -2.50
CA VAL A 28 -0.53 -8.54 -1.45
C VAL A 28 -1.25 -8.13 -0.16
N LEU A 29 -2.25 -7.23 -0.27
CA LEU A 29 -3.03 -6.76 0.88
C LEU A 29 -3.75 -7.90 1.61
N ARG A 30 -4.31 -8.87 0.89
CA ARG A 30 -4.92 -10.07 1.47
C ARG A 30 -3.88 -10.97 2.15
N ARG A 31 -2.74 -11.20 1.50
CA ARG A 31 -1.65 -12.03 2.06
C ARG A 31 -1.07 -11.44 3.35
N LEU A 32 -0.99 -10.12 3.44
CA LEU A 32 -0.52 -9.41 4.63
C LEU A 32 -1.64 -9.08 5.64
N GLN A 33 -2.87 -9.51 5.36
CA GLN A 33 -4.06 -9.36 6.22
C GLN A 33 -4.52 -7.90 6.45
N TYR A 34 -4.32 -7.00 5.47
CA TYR A 34 -4.92 -5.65 5.47
C TYR A 34 -6.40 -5.69 5.04
N CYS A 35 -6.76 -6.68 4.23
CA CYS A 35 -8.14 -7.06 3.94
C CYS A 35 -8.29 -8.58 3.97
N ASP A 36 -9.52 -9.06 4.16
CA ASP A 36 -9.85 -10.49 4.08
C ASP A 36 -10.03 -10.97 2.62
N GLU A 37 -10.36 -12.24 2.44
CA GLU A 37 -10.56 -12.85 1.11
C GLU A 37 -11.70 -12.19 0.31
N ASN A 38 -12.65 -11.55 0.99
CA ASN A 38 -13.78 -10.83 0.41
C ASN A 38 -13.51 -9.33 0.20
N ASP A 39 -12.24 -8.89 0.32
CA ASP A 39 -11.82 -7.49 0.28
C ASP A 39 -12.38 -6.60 1.41
N VAL A 40 -12.81 -7.20 2.53
CA VAL A 40 -13.23 -6.44 3.71
C VAL A 40 -12.00 -6.02 4.51
N ILE A 41 -11.90 -4.72 4.81
CA ILE A 41 -10.77 -4.15 5.55
C ILE A 41 -10.69 -4.70 6.98
N THR A 42 -9.47 -5.06 7.42
CA THR A 42 -9.19 -5.52 8.79
C THR A 42 -8.75 -4.36 9.69
N GLN A 43 -8.48 -4.64 10.98
CA GLN A 43 -7.89 -3.65 11.88
C GLN A 43 -6.50 -3.18 11.42
N LYS A 44 -5.67 -4.10 10.91
CA LYS A 44 -4.36 -3.77 10.35
C LYS A 44 -4.49 -2.85 9.13
N GLY A 45 -5.46 -3.15 8.27
CA GLY A 45 -5.84 -2.29 7.15
C GLY A 45 -6.22 -0.88 7.58
N ARG A 46 -7.06 -0.76 8.62
CA ARG A 46 -7.46 0.55 9.16
C ARG A 46 -6.29 1.34 9.72
N VAL A 47 -5.39 0.71 10.47
CA VAL A 47 -4.18 1.38 11.00
C VAL A 47 -3.31 1.89 9.85
N SER A 48 -3.13 1.07 8.80
CA SER A 48 -2.40 1.48 7.60
C SER A 48 -2.97 2.72 6.93
N CYS A 49 -4.29 2.87 6.90
CA CYS A 49 -4.94 4.02 6.28
C CYS A 49 -4.64 5.34 7.00
N GLU A 50 -4.19 5.29 8.26
CA GLU A 50 -3.79 6.49 9.03
C GLU A 50 -2.32 6.88 8.78
N VAL A 51 -1.53 6.00 8.16
CA VAL A 51 -0.14 6.29 7.78
C VAL A 51 -0.13 6.92 6.39
N SER A 52 0.30 8.19 6.31
CA SER A 52 0.32 8.96 5.04
C SER A 52 1.65 9.67 4.77
N ALA A 53 2.60 9.62 5.71
CA ALA A 53 3.90 10.30 5.62
C ALA A 53 5.07 9.34 5.30
N ALA A 54 4.79 8.07 5.06
CA ALA A 54 5.76 6.99 4.93
C ALA A 54 5.15 5.83 4.11
N ASP A 55 5.97 4.83 3.73
CA ASP A 55 5.46 3.55 3.23
C ASP A 55 4.54 2.91 4.28
N GLU A 56 3.24 2.93 3.99
CA GLU A 56 2.20 2.57 4.93
C GLU A 56 2.21 1.08 5.27
N LEU A 57 2.60 0.23 4.32
CA LEU A 57 2.65 -1.22 4.53
C LEU A 57 3.84 -1.56 5.42
N MET A 58 5.01 -1.03 5.09
CA MET A 58 6.23 -1.34 5.84
C MET A 58 6.11 -0.89 7.29
N LEU A 59 5.66 0.35 7.52
CA LEU A 59 5.52 0.89 8.87
C LEU A 59 4.48 0.12 9.69
N THR A 60 3.34 -0.23 9.07
CA THR A 60 2.29 -1.00 9.74
C THR A 60 2.75 -2.43 10.05
N GLU A 61 3.53 -3.08 9.19
CA GLU A 61 4.16 -4.37 9.51
C GLU A 61 5.09 -4.26 10.72
N MET A 62 5.91 -3.21 10.81
CA MET A 62 6.81 -3.03 11.96
C MET A 62 6.03 -2.82 13.26
N MET A 63 4.93 -2.05 13.22
CA MET A 63 4.05 -1.84 14.36
C MET A 63 3.43 -3.16 14.85
N PHE A 64 2.79 -3.91 13.96
CA PHE A 64 2.13 -5.18 14.30
C PHE A 64 3.11 -6.31 14.60
N GLY A 65 4.33 -6.24 14.07
CA GLY A 65 5.44 -7.15 14.36
C GLY A 65 6.15 -6.87 15.69
N GLY A 66 5.79 -5.78 16.39
CA GLY A 66 6.36 -5.45 17.70
C GLY A 66 7.78 -4.87 17.66
N ILE A 67 8.28 -4.45 16.50
CA ILE A 67 9.67 -3.95 16.34
C ILE A 67 9.92 -2.72 17.22
N PHE A 68 8.91 -1.88 17.43
CA PHE A 68 9.04 -0.65 18.23
C PHE A 68 8.99 -0.88 19.74
N THR A 69 8.57 -2.07 20.21
CA THR A 69 8.33 -2.33 21.63
C THR A 69 9.60 -2.27 22.48
N ASP A 70 10.73 -2.72 21.92
CA ASP A 70 12.01 -2.83 22.65
C ASP A 70 12.99 -1.68 22.33
N LEU A 71 12.57 -0.68 21.55
CA LEU A 71 13.43 0.44 21.15
C LEU A 71 13.37 1.58 22.16
N SER A 72 14.52 2.20 22.42
CA SER A 72 14.55 3.48 23.12
C SER A 72 13.95 4.58 22.24
N THR A 73 13.59 5.72 22.85
CA THR A 73 13.06 6.88 22.12
C THR A 73 14.04 7.41 21.06
N SER A 74 15.35 7.37 21.33
CA SER A 74 16.38 7.79 20.38
C SER A 74 16.53 6.81 19.22
N GLN A 75 16.44 5.51 19.48
CA GLN A 75 16.46 4.49 18.43
C GLN A 75 15.21 4.57 17.55
N LEU A 76 14.02 4.76 18.16
CA LEU A 76 12.78 4.95 17.43
C LEU A 76 12.84 6.16 16.52
N ALA A 77 13.33 7.31 17.01
CA ALA A 77 13.49 8.51 16.20
C ALA A 77 14.46 8.32 15.03
N ALA A 78 15.60 7.67 15.28
CA ALA A 78 16.57 7.36 14.22
C ALA A 78 15.97 6.45 13.15
N LEU A 79 15.24 5.41 13.55
CA LEU A 79 14.57 4.49 12.63
C LEU A 79 13.47 5.18 11.81
N LEU A 80 12.62 5.98 12.46
CA LEU A 80 11.54 6.72 11.79
C LEU A 80 12.08 7.80 10.83
N SER A 81 13.26 8.35 11.08
CA SER A 81 13.88 9.34 10.17
C SER A 81 14.13 8.77 8.76
N CYS A 82 14.31 7.46 8.63
CA CYS A 82 14.47 6.78 7.34
C CYS A 82 13.19 6.75 6.49
N PHE A 83 12.02 7.06 7.06
CA PHE A 83 10.73 7.03 6.36
C PHE A 83 10.21 8.42 5.97
N VAL A 84 10.85 9.49 6.47
CA VAL A 84 10.37 10.87 6.29
C VAL A 84 11.05 11.55 5.09
N PHE A 85 12.27 11.14 4.74
CA PHE A 85 13.06 11.76 3.69
C PHE A 85 13.28 10.80 2.51
N GLU A 86 12.83 11.21 1.32
CA GLU A 86 13.19 10.62 0.04
C GLU A 86 14.07 11.63 -0.71
N GLU A 87 15.31 11.24 -1.05
CA GLU A 87 16.31 12.10 -1.71
C GLU A 87 15.98 12.40 -3.18
#